data_AF-A0A554MN02-F1
#
_entry.id   AF-A0A554MN02-F1
#
_cell.length_a   1.000
_cell.length_b   1.000
_cell.length_c   1.000
_cell.angle_alpha   90.00
_cell.angle_beta   90.00
_cell.angle_gamma   90.00
#
_symmetry.space_group_name_H-M   'P 1'
#
loop_
_entity.id
_entity.type
_entity.pdbx_description
1 polymer ?
#
loop_
_entity_poly.entity_id
_entity_poly.type
_entity_poly.pdbx_seq_one_letter_code
_entity_poly.pdbx_strand_id
1 'polypeptide(L)'
;MNNIEKDSKDTGVQSGQMGKVKIIVAHYYGDPLRRIFVAIAVISVLVIPLWGNLLPFGTFFELLSALLLVLLAGLTNPHSPTVAVINTLVSATGALLLEMAAIDFYHSQSFLLFAIRETTAILFLFSLYFAVKTLRAMLLKQVGHLPEQGEFSDLKK
;
A
#
# COMPACT_ATOMS: atom_id res chain seq x y z
N MET A 1 13.87 22.66 67.73
CA MET A 1 13.02 21.54 68.21
C MET A 1 12.03 21.26 67.09
N ASN A 2 12.39 20.49 66.06
CA ASN A 2 12.61 19.04 65.96
C ASN A 2 11.37 18.27 65.53
N ASN A 3 11.62 17.38 64.54
CA ASN A 3 10.85 16.25 64.00
C ASN A 3 10.28 16.56 62.60
N ILE A 4 10.95 16.31 61.47
CA ILE A 4 11.61 15.10 60.93
C ILE A 4 10.63 13.93 60.64
N GLU A 5 10.64 13.52 59.37
CA GLU A 5 10.25 12.23 58.75
C GLU A 5 8.87 11.61 59.00
N LYS A 6 8.09 11.56 57.91
CA LYS A 6 7.52 10.39 57.21
C LYS A 6 6.59 10.98 56.14
N ASP A 7 6.64 10.66 54.86
CA ASP A 7 6.75 9.33 54.28
C ASP A 7 7.20 9.48 52.82
N SER A 8 8.42 9.03 52.53
CA SER A 8 8.84 8.63 51.20
C SER A 8 8.42 7.18 51.05
N LYS A 9 7.33 6.94 50.31
CA LYS A 9 6.98 5.66 49.66
C LYS A 9 5.64 5.80 48.94
N ASP A 10 5.71 6.06 47.64
CA ASP A 10 5.19 5.10 46.66
C ASP A 10 5.53 5.58 45.25
N THR A 11 6.75 5.24 44.87
CA THR A 11 7.09 4.83 43.52
C THR A 11 6.05 3.85 42.97
N GLY A 12 5.19 4.35 42.09
CA GLY A 12 4.30 3.56 41.27
C GLY A 12 4.33 4.07 39.82
N VAL A 13 5.54 4.20 39.24
CA VAL A 13 5.68 4.29 37.79
C VAL A 13 5.06 3.02 37.21
N GLN A 14 3.81 3.11 36.76
CA GLN A 14 3.14 2.06 36.02
C GLN A 14 3.79 1.96 34.64
N SER A 15 4.96 1.35 34.60
CA SER A 15 5.54 0.71 33.42
C SER A 15 4.72 -0.55 33.17
N GLY A 16 3.52 -0.36 32.62
CA GLY A 16 2.52 -1.41 32.52
C GLY A 16 1.66 -1.19 31.28
N GLN A 17 2.06 -1.85 30.19
CA GLN A 17 1.34 -1.98 28.93
C GLN A 17 1.42 -0.77 27.97
N MET A 18 2.60 -0.57 27.38
CA MET A 18 2.64 -0.12 25.99
C MET A 18 2.10 -1.25 25.10
N GLY A 19 0.77 -1.41 25.08
CA GLY A 19 0.09 -2.11 24.01
C GLY A 19 0.62 -1.53 22.70
N LYS A 20 1.12 -2.39 21.80
CA LYS A 20 1.81 -2.01 20.56
C LYS A 20 1.18 -0.75 19.97
N VAL A 21 1.80 0.41 20.19
CA VAL A 21 1.35 1.67 19.60
C VAL A 21 1.63 1.50 18.12
N LYS A 22 0.58 1.18 17.36
CA LYS A 22 0.66 1.18 15.91
C LYS A 22 0.89 2.63 15.52
N ILE A 23 2.13 2.98 15.18
CA ILE A 23 2.46 4.29 14.62
C ILE A 23 1.75 4.36 13.26
N ILE A 24 0.51 4.87 13.26
CA ILE A 24 -0.23 5.13 12.03
C ILE A 24 0.26 6.48 11.55
N VAL A 25 1.07 6.47 10.49
CA VAL A 25 1.45 7.71 9.81
C VAL A 25 0.18 8.28 9.18
N ALA A 26 -0.30 9.40 9.73
CA ALA A 26 -1.47 10.07 9.20
C ALA A 26 -1.30 10.36 7.70
N HIS A 27 -2.36 10.17 6.93
CA HIS A 27 -2.42 10.36 5.48
C HIS A 27 -1.49 9.45 4.63
N TYR A 28 -0.94 8.37 5.17
CA TYR A 28 -0.20 7.36 4.40
C TYR A 28 -1.03 6.12 4.08
N TYR A 29 -1.12 5.75 2.79
CA TYR A 29 -1.90 4.61 2.30
C TYR A 29 -1.05 3.56 1.58
N GLY A 30 0.26 3.54 1.83
CA GLY A 30 1.17 2.56 1.21
C GLY A 30 0.99 1.14 1.76
N ASP A 31 0.46 0.94 2.96
CA ASP A 31 0.29 -0.41 3.53
C ASP A 31 -0.71 -1.30 2.76
N PRO A 32 -1.93 -0.83 2.42
CA PRO A 32 -2.83 -1.56 1.52
C PRO A 32 -2.21 -1.82 0.15
N LEU A 33 -1.54 -0.81 -0.43
CA LEU A 33 -0.87 -0.91 -1.73
C LEU A 33 0.14 -2.07 -1.76
N ARG A 34 0.99 -2.17 -0.73
CA ARG A 34 2.00 -3.25 -0.62
C ARG A 34 1.36 -4.64 -0.63
N ARG A 35 0.25 -4.81 0.09
CA ARG A 35 -0.46 -6.09 0.16
C ARG A 35 -1.06 -6.46 -1.19
N ILE A 36 -1.63 -5.47 -1.89
CA ILE A 36 -2.22 -5.67 -3.23
C ILE A 36 -1.14 -6.07 -4.24
N PHE A 37 0.01 -5.38 -4.28
CA PHE A 37 1.13 -5.75 -5.16
C PHE A 37 1.64 -7.17 -4.91
N VAL A 38 1.80 -7.57 -3.65
CA VAL A 38 2.18 -8.95 -3.32
C VAL A 38 1.10 -9.95 -3.76
N ALA A 39 -0.18 -9.63 -3.53
CA ALA A 39 -1.27 -10.49 -3.95
C ALA A 39 -1.30 -10.68 -5.48
N ILE A 40 -1.15 -9.60 -6.24
CA ILE A 40 -1.06 -9.64 -7.70
C ILE A 40 0.13 -10.51 -8.15
N ALA A 41 1.31 -10.32 -7.56
CA ALA A 41 2.49 -11.12 -7.91
C ALA A 41 2.27 -12.62 -7.65
N VAL A 42 1.64 -12.98 -6.53
CA VAL A 42 1.29 -14.37 -6.21
C VAL A 42 0.29 -14.92 -7.23
N ILE A 43 -0.75 -14.16 -7.56
CA ILE A 43 -1.73 -14.55 -8.60
C ILE A 43 -1.00 -14.80 -9.92
N SER A 44 -0.17 -13.88 -10.39
CA SER A 44 0.55 -14.03 -11.66
C SER A 44 1.41 -15.30 -11.72
N VAL A 45 2.18 -15.58 -10.66
CA VAL A 45 3.04 -16.77 -10.62
C VAL A 45 2.25 -18.08 -10.60
N LEU A 46 1.10 -18.11 -9.90
CA LEU A 46 0.25 -19.30 -9.82
C LEU A 46 -0.54 -19.54 -11.11
N VAL A 47 -0.91 -18.48 -11.81
CA VAL A 47 -1.76 -18.58 -13.01
C VAL A 47 -0.99 -19.14 -14.19
N ILE A 48 0.28 -18.75 -14.36
CA ILE A 48 1.17 -19.22 -15.44
C ILE A 48 1.12 -20.76 -15.63
N PRO A 49 1.43 -21.59 -14.62
CA PRO A 49 1.47 -23.05 -14.80
C PRO A 49 0.09 -23.70 -14.89
N LEU A 50 -0.96 -23.05 -14.38
CA LEU A 50 -2.29 -23.64 -14.27
C LEU A 50 -3.20 -23.30 -15.45
N TRP A 51 -3.12 -22.08 -15.96
CA TRP A 51 -4.01 -21.58 -17.01
C TRP A 51 -3.29 -20.88 -18.16
N GLY A 52 -2.00 -20.56 -18.00
CA GLY A 52 -1.20 -19.88 -19.03
C GLY A 52 -0.96 -18.41 -18.70
N ASN A 53 -0.53 -17.64 -19.69
CA ASN A 53 -0.05 -16.28 -19.49
C ASN A 53 -1.19 -15.27 -19.33
N LEU A 54 -1.13 -14.40 -18.32
CA LEU A 54 -2.03 -13.26 -18.16
C LEU A 54 -1.76 -12.18 -19.20
N LEU A 55 -0.49 -11.96 -19.57
CA LEU A 55 -0.09 -10.92 -20.52
C LEU A 55 0.33 -11.52 -21.87
N PRO A 56 0.11 -10.80 -22.99
CA PRO A 56 0.47 -11.25 -24.34
C PRO A 56 1.99 -11.27 -24.61
N PHE A 57 2.81 -10.90 -23.64
CA PHE A 57 4.27 -10.80 -23.79
C PHE A 57 5.01 -12.11 -23.48
N GLY A 58 4.29 -13.13 -23.00
CA GLY A 58 4.84 -14.43 -22.65
C GLY A 58 5.40 -14.50 -21.23
N THR A 59 5.79 -15.72 -20.84
CA THR A 59 6.05 -16.09 -19.44
C THR A 59 7.22 -15.32 -18.81
N PHE A 60 8.27 -15.02 -19.58
CA PHE A 60 9.44 -14.30 -19.06
C PHE A 60 9.06 -12.91 -18.54
N PHE A 61 8.31 -12.13 -19.31
CA PHE A 61 7.88 -10.79 -18.92
C PHE A 61 6.88 -10.82 -17.77
N GLU A 62 6.04 -11.85 -17.70
CA GLU A 62 5.09 -12.01 -16.61
C GLU A 62 5.80 -12.31 -15.28
N LEU A 63 6.80 -13.21 -15.27
CA LEU A 63 7.64 -13.45 -14.10
C LEU A 63 8.44 -12.21 -13.70
N LEU A 64 9.00 -11.50 -14.68
CA LEU A 64 9.71 -10.24 -14.43
C LEU A 64 8.79 -9.19 -13.78
N SER A 65 7.53 -9.10 -14.25
CA SER A 65 6.54 -8.19 -13.67
C SER A 65 6.19 -8.56 -12.22
N ALA A 66 6.05 -9.86 -11.91
CA ALA A 66 5.79 -10.32 -10.55
C ALA A 66 6.95 -9.96 -9.60
N LEU A 67 8.20 -10.16 -10.04
CA LEU A 67 9.39 -9.75 -9.27
C LEU A 67 9.43 -8.23 -9.06
N LEU A 68 9.14 -7.46 -10.11
CA LEU A 68 9.08 -6.00 -10.05
C LEU A 68 8.03 -5.53 -9.03
N LEU A 69 6.84 -6.13 -9.02
CA LEU A 69 5.77 -5.79 -8.07
C LEU A 69 6.17 -6.09 -6.62
N VAL A 70 6.80 -7.23 -6.36
CA VAL A 70 7.29 -7.57 -5.00
C VAL A 70 8.39 -6.60 -4.55
N LEU A 71 9.30 -6.25 -5.45
CA LEU A 71 10.35 -5.27 -5.17
C LEU A 71 9.76 -3.89 -4.85
N LEU A 72 8.79 -3.42 -5.63
CA LEU A 72 8.10 -2.16 -5.38
C LEU A 72 7.30 -2.19 -4.07
N ALA A 73 6.67 -3.32 -3.74
CA ALA A 73 6.01 -3.52 -2.45
C ALA A 73 7.01 -3.46 -1.27
N GLY A 74 8.24 -3.92 -1.47
CA GLY A 74 9.33 -3.78 -0.48
C GLY A 74 9.82 -2.34 -0.32
N LEU A 75 9.95 -1.62 -1.44
CA LEU A 75 10.48 -0.25 -1.48
C LEU A 75 9.46 0.82 -1.04
N THR A 76 8.18 0.49 -1.02
CA THR A 76 7.10 1.43 -0.66
C THR A 76 7.27 1.94 0.77
N ASN A 77 7.61 3.23 0.90
CA ASN A 77 7.94 3.90 2.16
C ASN A 77 7.38 5.34 2.17
N PRO A 78 6.88 5.86 3.32
CA PRO A 78 6.40 7.24 3.45
C PRO A 78 7.43 8.35 3.13
N HIS A 79 8.73 8.06 3.06
CA HIS A 79 9.77 9.07 2.91
C HIS A 79 10.17 9.35 1.45
N SER A 80 9.82 8.48 0.51
CA SER A 80 10.28 8.60 -0.89
C SER A 80 9.12 8.91 -1.84
N PRO A 81 8.92 10.19 -2.24
CA PRO A 81 7.89 10.55 -3.21
C PRO A 81 8.13 9.92 -4.59
N THR A 82 9.40 9.69 -4.95
CA THR A 82 9.78 9.02 -6.20
C THR A 82 9.19 7.61 -6.27
N VAL A 83 9.27 6.83 -5.18
CA VAL A 83 8.68 5.49 -5.13
C VAL A 83 7.15 5.56 -5.24
N ALA A 84 6.51 6.56 -4.63
CA ALA A 84 5.07 6.75 -4.75
C ALA A 84 4.65 7.08 -6.20
N VAL A 85 5.42 7.89 -6.93
CA VAL A 85 5.20 8.15 -8.37
C VAL A 85 5.35 6.87 -9.18
N ILE A 86 6.43 6.10 -8.97
CA ILE A 86 6.66 4.84 -9.70
C ILE A 86 5.52 3.85 -9.42
N ASN A 87 5.11 3.68 -8.17
CA ASN A 87 3.98 2.82 -7.82
C ASN A 87 2.67 3.24 -8.50
N THR A 88 2.45 4.55 -8.63
CA THR A 88 1.29 5.11 -9.32
C THR A 88 1.33 4.74 -10.80
N LEU A 89 2.47 4.96 -11.47
CA LEU A 89 2.66 4.62 -12.88
C LEU A 89 2.51 3.11 -13.12
N VAL A 90 3.15 2.28 -12.30
CA VAL A 90 3.06 0.83 -12.42
C VAL A 90 1.64 0.34 -12.19
N SER A 91 0.91 0.92 -11.23
CA SER A 91 -0.49 0.55 -11.01
C SER A 91 -1.38 0.92 -12.19
N ALA A 92 -1.19 2.10 -12.77
CA ALA A 92 -1.93 2.54 -13.95
C ALA A 92 -1.63 1.66 -15.17
N THR A 93 -0.35 1.42 -15.47
CA THR A 93 0.07 0.57 -16.59
C THR A 93 -0.40 -0.87 -16.40
N GLY A 94 -0.31 -1.43 -15.20
CA GLY A 94 -0.79 -2.77 -14.89
C GLY A 94 -2.29 -2.94 -15.13
N ALA A 95 -3.09 -1.96 -14.68
CA ALA A 95 -4.54 -1.94 -14.95
C ALA A 95 -4.82 -1.91 -16.46
N LEU A 96 -4.18 -1.00 -17.20
CA LEU A 96 -4.40 -0.86 -18.64
C LEU A 96 -4.01 -2.11 -19.42
N LEU A 97 -2.84 -2.69 -19.14
CA LEU A 97 -2.35 -3.86 -19.87
C LEU A 97 -3.24 -5.09 -19.65
N LEU A 98 -3.70 -5.31 -18.42
CA LEU A 98 -4.58 -6.44 -18.12
C LEU A 98 -5.99 -6.24 -18.64
N GLU A 99 -6.52 -5.02 -18.59
CA GLU A 99 -7.82 -4.68 -19.17
C GLU A 99 -7.83 -4.88 -20.69
N MET A 100 -6.80 -4.36 -21.38
CA MET A 100 -6.64 -4.56 -22.83
C MET A 100 -6.54 -6.05 -23.16
N ALA A 101 -5.73 -6.81 -22.40
CA ALA A 101 -5.62 -8.25 -22.59
C ALA A 101 -6.94 -9.00 -22.30
N ALA A 102 -7.74 -8.56 -21.33
CA ALA A 102 -9.05 -9.15 -21.04
C ALA A 102 -10.02 -8.97 -22.22
N ILE A 103 -10.05 -7.77 -22.80
CA ILE A 103 -10.87 -7.43 -23.97
C ILE A 103 -10.40 -8.21 -25.21
N ASP A 104 -9.10 -8.16 -25.52
CA ASP A 104 -8.54 -8.78 -26.73
C ASP A 104 -8.71 -10.31 -26.75
N PHE A 105 -8.57 -10.95 -25.58
CA PHE A 105 -8.68 -12.40 -25.45
C PHE A 105 -10.07 -12.90 -25.05
N TYR A 106 -11.07 -12.01 -24.95
CA TYR A 106 -12.42 -12.36 -24.48
C TYR A 106 -13.06 -13.53 -25.24
N HIS A 107 -12.88 -13.56 -26.57
CA HIS A 107 -13.47 -14.60 -27.43
C HIS A 107 -12.54 -15.79 -27.72
N SER A 108 -11.25 -15.66 -27.45
CA SER A 108 -10.24 -16.63 -27.89
C SER A 108 -9.71 -17.52 -26.76
N GLN A 109 -9.95 -17.15 -25.49
CA GLN A 109 -9.44 -17.88 -24.33
C GLN A 109 -10.54 -18.26 -23.36
N SER A 110 -10.18 -19.06 -22.34
CA SER A 110 -11.14 -19.53 -21.36
C SER A 110 -11.75 -18.38 -20.55
N PHE A 111 -13.04 -18.51 -20.23
CA PHE A 111 -13.73 -17.56 -19.36
C PHE A 111 -13.03 -17.38 -18.01
N LEU A 112 -12.39 -18.44 -17.49
CA LEU A 112 -11.64 -18.37 -16.25
C LEU A 112 -10.40 -17.47 -16.35
N LEU A 113 -9.63 -17.55 -17.45
CA LEU A 113 -8.51 -16.64 -17.70
C LEU A 113 -8.98 -15.19 -17.81
N PHE A 114 -10.08 -14.96 -18.51
CA PHE A 114 -10.72 -13.65 -18.60
C PHE A 114 -11.07 -13.11 -17.19
N ALA A 115 -11.76 -13.91 -16.37
CA ALA A 115 -12.14 -13.51 -15.02
C ALA A 115 -10.93 -13.22 -14.12
N ILE A 116 -9.82 -13.96 -14.27
CA ILE A 116 -8.58 -13.70 -13.53
C ILE A 116 -7.94 -12.39 -13.99
N ARG A 117 -7.89 -12.10 -15.30
CA ARG A 117 -7.38 -10.82 -15.81
C ARG A 117 -8.20 -9.65 -15.30
N GLU A 118 -9.51 -9.75 -15.38
CA GLU A 118 -10.46 -8.74 -14.89
C GLU A 118 -10.26 -8.48 -13.39
N THR A 119 -10.21 -9.55 -12.59
CA THR A 119 -9.98 -9.45 -11.14
C THR A 119 -8.63 -8.79 -10.84
N THR A 120 -7.59 -9.14 -11.60
CA THR A 120 -6.24 -8.57 -11.41
C THR A 120 -6.19 -7.10 -11.86
N ALA A 121 -6.90 -6.72 -12.92
CA ALA A 121 -7.05 -5.33 -13.36
C ALA A 121 -7.76 -4.49 -12.28
N ILE A 122 -8.82 -5.01 -11.68
CA ILE A 122 -9.52 -4.37 -10.56
C ILE A 122 -8.59 -4.18 -9.35
N LEU A 123 -7.77 -5.18 -9.01
CA LEU A 123 -6.76 -5.05 -7.96
C LEU A 123 -5.76 -3.93 -8.29
N PHE A 124 -5.33 -3.80 -9.54
CA PHE A 124 -4.49 -2.68 -9.98
C PHE A 124 -5.21 -1.32 -9.90
N LEU A 125 -6.52 -1.24 -10.14
CA LEU A 125 -7.29 -0.01 -9.93
C LEU A 125 -7.34 0.39 -8.45
N PHE A 126 -7.55 -0.56 -7.54
CA PHE A 126 -7.46 -0.30 -6.10
C PHE A 126 -6.06 0.15 -5.69
N SER A 127 -5.04 -0.53 -6.24
CA SER A 127 -3.64 -0.15 -6.06
C SER A 127 -3.39 1.29 -6.50
N LEU A 128 -3.88 1.67 -7.69
CA LEU A 128 -3.77 3.02 -8.23
C LEU A 128 -4.43 4.05 -7.33
N TYR A 129 -5.63 3.76 -6.83
CA TYR A 129 -6.33 4.65 -5.89
C TYR A 129 -5.48 4.93 -4.63
N PHE A 130 -4.92 3.89 -4.00
CA PHE A 130 -4.08 4.06 -2.80
C PHE A 130 -2.75 4.74 -3.10
N ALA A 131 -2.14 4.44 -4.26
CA ALA A 131 -0.92 5.08 -4.72
C ALA A 131 -1.12 6.59 -4.94
N VAL A 132 -2.20 6.99 -5.64
CA VAL A 132 -2.56 8.40 -5.85
C VAL A 132 -2.86 9.10 -4.53
N LYS A 133 -3.57 8.44 -3.61
CA LYS A 133 -3.87 9.03 -2.29
C LYS A 133 -2.60 9.29 -1.47
N THR A 134 -1.65 8.36 -1.52
CA THR A 134 -0.33 8.49 -0.88
C THR A 134 0.48 9.60 -1.53
N LEU A 135 0.51 9.65 -2.87
CA LEU A 135 1.22 10.68 -3.62
C LEU A 135 0.64 12.08 -3.34
N ARG A 136 -0.68 12.22 -3.32
CA ARG A 136 -1.35 13.48 -2.95
C ARG A 136 -0.96 13.93 -1.54
N ALA A 137 -0.97 13.01 -0.56
CA ALA A 137 -0.57 13.33 0.81
C ALA A 137 0.90 13.79 0.89
N MET A 138 1.80 13.16 0.13
CA MET A 138 3.20 13.56 0.03
C MET A 138 3.38 14.94 -0.61
N LEU A 139 2.65 15.22 -1.70
CA LEU A 139 2.67 16.52 -2.37
C LEU A 139 2.16 17.65 -1.48
N LEU A 140 1.13 17.39 -0.68
CA LEU A 140 0.60 18.34 0.30
C LEU A 140 1.45 18.43 1.58
N LYS A 141 2.55 17.67 1.68
CA LYS A 141 3.37 17.53 2.90
C LYS A 141 2.55 17.15 4.15
N GLN A 142 1.46 16.40 3.98
CA GLN A 142 0.57 15.99 5.06
C GLN A 142 0.94 14.63 5.66
N VAL A 143 1.95 13.96 5.10
CA VAL A 143 2.43 12.66 5.58
C VAL A 143 3.04 12.83 6.96
N GLY A 144 2.44 12.18 7.95
CA GLY A 144 2.94 12.20 9.33
C GLY A 144 2.57 13.46 10.14
N HIS A 145 1.86 14.43 9.55
CA HIS A 145 1.29 15.53 10.31
C HIS A 145 0.05 15.04 11.08
N LEU A 146 0.16 15.02 12.40
CA LEU A 146 -0.98 14.87 13.29
C LEU A 146 -1.66 16.24 13.40
N PRO A 147 -3.00 16.35 13.34
CA PRO A 147 -3.67 17.60 13.66
C PRO A 147 -3.34 17.95 15.12
N GLU A 148 -2.52 18.97 15.32
CA GLU A 148 -2.19 19.45 16.66
C GLU A 148 -3.45 20.11 17.25
N GLN A 149 -3.79 19.80 18.50
CA GLN A 149 -4.95 20.35 19.21
C GLN A 149 -4.73 21.85 19.49
N GLY A 150 -4.84 22.69 18.45
CA GLY A 150 -4.56 24.13 18.48
C GLY A 150 -4.65 24.84 17.14
N GLU A 151 -4.60 24.16 15.99
CA GLU A 151 -4.70 24.81 14.67
C GLU A 151 -6.08 25.45 14.38
N PHE A 152 -7.13 25.06 15.10
CA PHE A 152 -8.47 25.59 14.91
C PHE A 152 -8.85 26.71 15.89
N SER A 153 -7.98 27.07 16.85
CA SER A 153 -8.24 28.22 17.75
C SER A 153 -7.99 29.58 17.09
N ASP A 154 -7.23 29.63 16.00
CA ASP A 154 -6.89 30.88 15.32
C ASP A 154 -7.91 31.31 14.25
N LEU A 155 -8.88 30.46 13.91
CA LEU A 155 -9.95 30.76 12.95
C LEU A 155 -11.16 31.47 13.59
N LYS A 156 -11.01 31.93 14.83
CA LYS A 156 -12.06 32.65 15.58
C LYS A 156 -11.57 34.06 15.94
N LYS A 157 -11.33 34.90 14.93
CA LYS A 157 -11.23 36.35 15.07
C LYS A 157 -12.14 37.04 14.09
#